data_AF-A0A6A5GE41-F1
#
_entry.id   AF-A0A6A5GE41-F1
#
_cell.length_a   1.000
_cell.length_b   1.000
_cell.length_c   1.000
_cell.angle_alpha   90.00
_cell.angle_beta   90.00
_cell.angle_gamma   90.00
#
_symmetry.space_group_name_H-M   'P 1'
#
loop_
_entity.id
_entity.type
_entity.pdbx_description
1 polymer ?
#
loop_
_entity_poly.entity_id
_entity_poly.type
_entity_poly.pdbx_seq_one_letter_code
_entity_poly.pdbx_strand_id
1 'polypeptide(L)'
;MTTSSVNSIMIGIAICDFLSMANIIRVEFETIDPMGTECTPPPSLSRVNFDWFLTSIHNGLRRCSSWLGVLIALVRYLVIKHVLNYRIAQPRFGFILTFISFFLSCFFSVLFYSQFHFDQISTWHPNPSCTEYSSEWSEPVYGQLCNKLYEMQEGLFHRIQLVVEAVIGKLIPCVLLPILTGLLICNLKTFNKNIGTEVFADVRHIRAHQNERITSVVIFIAITYIITELPLGIVYIVDAIWHNDSNLQWIFFLIYE
;
A
#
# COMPACT_ATOMS: atom_id res chain seq x y z
N MET A 1 -24.44 18.48 -7.88
CA MET A 1 -23.25 17.74 -7.39
C MET A 1 -22.11 18.72 -7.28
N THR A 2 -21.65 19.05 -6.07
CA THR A 2 -20.56 20.01 -5.87
C THR A 2 -19.24 19.34 -6.25
N THR A 3 -18.67 19.71 -7.40
CA THR A 3 -17.30 19.31 -7.79
C THR A 3 -16.30 19.93 -6.83
N SER A 4 -15.94 19.20 -5.78
CA SER A 4 -14.97 19.60 -4.76
C SER A 4 -13.63 18.89 -5.01
N SER A 5 -12.52 19.47 -4.53
CA SER A 5 -11.21 18.82 -4.48
C SER A 5 -11.26 17.40 -3.90
N VAL A 6 -12.14 17.18 -2.93
CA VAL A 6 -12.44 15.88 -2.31
C VAL A 6 -12.88 14.83 -3.35
N ASN A 7 -13.74 15.22 -4.31
CA ASN A 7 -14.24 14.29 -5.32
C ASN A 7 -13.14 13.93 -6.33
N SER A 8 -12.29 14.89 -6.71
CA SER A 8 -11.13 14.64 -7.56
C SER A 8 -10.15 13.66 -6.92
N ILE A 9 -9.85 13.82 -5.62
CA ILE A 9 -8.99 12.89 -4.88
C ILE A 9 -9.64 11.50 -4.79
N MET A 10 -10.95 11.44 -4.56
CA MET A 10 -11.70 10.18 -4.47
C MET A 10 -11.68 9.37 -5.79
N ILE A 11 -11.71 10.05 -6.94
CA ILE A 11 -11.51 9.40 -8.25
C ILE A 11 -10.12 8.76 -8.32
N GLY A 12 -9.09 9.46 -7.85
CA GLY A 12 -7.72 8.92 -7.78
C GLY A 12 -7.62 7.67 -6.91
N ILE A 13 -8.26 7.67 -5.73
CA ILE A 13 -8.33 6.50 -4.84
C ILE A 13 -9.01 5.33 -5.56
N ALA A 14 -10.18 5.57 -6.15
CA ALA A 14 -10.95 4.53 -6.84
C ALA A 14 -10.15 3.85 -7.96
N ILE A 15 -9.37 4.64 -8.74
CA ILE A 15 -8.49 4.08 -9.79
C ILE A 15 -7.37 3.25 -9.16
N CYS A 16 -6.71 3.75 -8.10
CA CYS A 16 -5.63 3.03 -7.44
C CYS A 16 -6.11 1.70 -6.83
N ASP A 17 -7.25 1.72 -6.15
CA ASP A 17 -7.84 0.54 -5.51
C ASP A 17 -8.31 -0.48 -6.54
N PHE A 18 -8.96 -0.03 -7.62
CA PHE A 18 -9.41 -0.91 -8.70
C PHE A 18 -8.23 -1.65 -9.36
N LEU A 19 -7.17 -0.92 -9.72
CA LEU A 19 -5.97 -1.51 -10.31
C LEU A 19 -5.23 -2.43 -9.32
N SER A 20 -5.21 -2.07 -8.03
CA SER A 20 -4.60 -2.91 -7.00
C SER A 20 -5.34 -4.23 -6.82
N MET A 21 -6.68 -4.19 -6.78
CA MET A 21 -7.51 -5.39 -6.68
C MET A 21 -7.42 -6.26 -7.93
N ALA A 22 -7.37 -5.67 -9.11
CA ALA A 22 -7.16 -6.41 -10.36
C ALA A 22 -5.84 -7.20 -10.36
N ASN A 23 -4.78 -6.63 -9.76
CA ASN A 23 -3.49 -7.31 -9.64
C ASN A 23 -3.57 -8.51 -8.68
N ILE A 24 -4.22 -8.35 -7.51
CA ILE A 24 -4.41 -9.44 -6.55
C ILE A 24 -5.17 -10.60 -7.19
N ILE A 25 -6.26 -10.31 -7.90
CA ILE A 25 -7.04 -11.34 -8.61
C ILE A 25 -6.15 -12.07 -9.62
N ARG A 26 -5.31 -11.35 -10.38
CA ARG A 26 -4.40 -11.97 -11.34
C ARG A 26 -3.43 -12.96 -10.67
N VAL A 27 -2.82 -12.57 -9.55
CA VAL A 27 -1.87 -13.43 -8.82
C VAL A 27 -2.55 -14.72 -8.34
N GLU A 28 -3.78 -14.61 -7.81
CA GLU A 28 -4.55 -15.78 -7.35
C GLU A 28 -4.93 -16.74 -8.49
N PHE A 29 -5.27 -16.21 -9.67
CA PHE A 29 -5.67 -17.04 -10.82
C PHE A 29 -4.50 -17.60 -11.61
N GLU A 30 -3.37 -16.87 -11.68
CA GLU A 30 -2.15 -17.29 -12.34
C GLU A 30 -1.05 -17.49 -11.30
N THR A 31 -1.20 -18.48 -10.42
CA THR A 31 -0.12 -18.82 -9.48
C THR A 31 1.12 -19.21 -10.27
N ILE A 32 2.17 -18.38 -10.17
CA ILE A 32 3.44 -18.59 -10.86
C ILE A 32 4.39 -19.21 -9.85
N ASP A 33 4.58 -20.52 -9.93
CA ASP A 33 5.68 -21.18 -9.21
C ASP A 33 7.01 -20.84 -9.91
N PRO A 34 7.88 -20.00 -9.32
CA PRO A 34 9.13 -19.60 -9.96
C PRO A 34 10.10 -20.78 -10.14
N MET A 35 9.94 -21.83 -9.34
CA MET A 35 10.74 -23.06 -9.41
C MET A 35 10.14 -24.11 -10.37
N GLY A 36 8.92 -23.88 -10.88
CA GLY A 36 8.12 -24.92 -11.53
C GLY A 36 7.64 -25.98 -10.54
N THR A 37 6.66 -26.79 -10.95
CA THR A 37 6.28 -28.00 -10.19
C THR A 37 6.98 -29.23 -10.77
N GLU A 38 6.74 -30.42 -10.21
CA GLU A 38 7.36 -31.66 -10.72
C GLU A 38 7.08 -31.92 -12.21
N CYS A 39 5.92 -31.47 -12.71
CA CYS A 39 5.50 -31.67 -14.11
C CYS A 39 5.16 -30.37 -14.86
N THR A 40 5.22 -29.20 -14.22
CA THR A 40 5.03 -27.91 -14.91
C THR A 40 6.35 -27.15 -15.00
N PRO A 41 6.77 -26.73 -16.20
CA PRO A 41 8.01 -26.01 -16.37
C PRO A 41 7.95 -24.62 -15.72
N PRO A 42 9.10 -24.08 -15.28
CA PRO A 42 9.17 -22.74 -14.71
C PRO A 42 8.82 -21.66 -15.75
N PRO A 43 8.38 -20.47 -15.30
CA PRO A 43 8.09 -19.35 -16.17
C PRO A 43 9.36 -18.81 -16.87
N SER A 44 9.17 -18.26 -18.08
CA SER A 44 10.26 -17.58 -18.80
C SER A 44 10.69 -16.28 -18.11
N LEU A 45 11.94 -15.85 -18.33
CA LEU A 45 12.50 -14.61 -17.77
C LEU A 45 11.63 -13.39 -18.04
N SER A 46 11.04 -13.28 -19.25
CA SER A 46 10.15 -12.17 -19.59
C SER A 46 8.86 -12.18 -18.76
N ARG A 47 8.32 -13.36 -18.46
CA ARG A 47 7.12 -13.50 -17.64
C ARG A 47 7.39 -13.12 -16.19
N VAL A 48 8.50 -13.59 -15.62
CA VAL A 48 8.91 -13.25 -14.24
C VAL A 48 9.20 -11.74 -14.09
N ASN A 49 9.90 -11.14 -15.06
CA ASN A 49 10.15 -9.70 -15.05
C ASN A 49 8.86 -8.87 -15.16
N PHE A 50 7.92 -9.31 -15.99
CA PHE A 50 6.63 -8.64 -16.13
C PHE A 50 5.79 -8.76 -14.85
N ASP A 51 5.82 -9.92 -14.22
CA ASP A 51 5.18 -10.16 -12.93
C ASP A 51 5.74 -9.24 -11.84
N TRP A 52 7.07 -9.18 -11.71
CA TRP A 52 7.75 -8.30 -10.77
C TRP A 52 7.46 -6.82 -11.01
N PHE A 53 7.37 -6.41 -12.27
CA PHE A 53 6.95 -5.06 -12.65
C PHE A 53 5.51 -4.76 -12.20
N LEU A 54 4.58 -5.69 -12.43
CA LEU A 54 3.20 -5.57 -11.98
C LEU A 54 3.09 -5.51 -10.45
N THR A 55 3.85 -6.31 -9.73
CA THR A 55 3.93 -6.28 -8.26
C THR A 55 4.47 -4.94 -7.75
N SER A 56 5.47 -4.37 -8.43
CA SER A 56 6.01 -3.05 -8.11
C SER A 56 4.98 -1.92 -8.34
N ILE A 57 4.17 -2.04 -9.41
CA ILE A 57 3.02 -1.15 -9.65
C ILE A 57 1.99 -1.30 -8.54
N HIS A 58 1.61 -2.53 -8.18
CA HIS A 58 0.64 -2.80 -7.12
C HIS A 58 1.06 -2.15 -5.79
N ASN A 59 2.31 -2.32 -5.38
CA ASN A 59 2.83 -1.68 -4.17
C ASN A 59 2.75 -0.14 -4.24
N GLY A 60 3.07 0.43 -5.41
CA GLY A 60 2.97 1.88 -5.65
C GLY A 60 1.55 2.42 -5.58
N LEU A 61 0.60 1.69 -6.15
CA LEU A 61 -0.83 2.06 -6.15
C LEU A 61 -1.42 1.99 -4.74
N ARG A 62 -1.08 0.96 -3.96
CA ARG A 62 -1.50 0.86 -2.54
C ARG A 62 -0.99 2.03 -1.71
N ARG A 63 0.29 2.38 -1.87
CA ARG A 63 0.87 3.56 -1.22
C ARG A 63 0.19 4.86 -1.66
N CYS A 64 -0.05 5.02 -2.96
CA CYS A 64 -0.72 6.19 -3.48
C CYS A 64 -2.12 6.33 -2.87
N SER A 65 -2.89 5.24 -2.82
CA SER A 65 -4.23 5.19 -2.23
C SER A 65 -4.22 5.59 -0.74
N SER A 66 -3.29 5.05 0.06
CA SER A 66 -3.20 5.38 1.49
C SER A 66 -2.89 6.86 1.72
N TRP A 67 -1.95 7.44 0.97
CA TRP A 67 -1.62 8.86 1.03
C TRP A 67 -2.75 9.75 0.53
N LEU A 68 -3.46 9.35 -0.53
CA LEU A 68 -4.66 10.06 -0.98
C LEU A 68 -5.76 10.04 0.07
N GLY A 69 -5.89 8.94 0.83
CA GLY A 69 -6.72 8.84 2.03
C GLY A 69 -6.36 9.88 3.11
N VAL A 70 -5.07 10.05 3.39
CA VAL A 70 -4.60 11.08 4.33
C VAL A 70 -4.94 12.48 3.80
N LEU A 71 -4.69 12.72 2.51
CA LEU A 71 -4.91 14.01 1.87
C LEU A 71 -6.40 14.40 1.82
N ILE A 72 -7.32 13.47 1.57
CA ILE A 72 -8.77 13.75 1.61
C ILE A 72 -9.22 14.14 3.02
N ALA A 73 -8.74 13.46 4.07
CA ALA A 73 -9.05 13.79 5.45
C ALA A 73 -8.48 15.16 5.83
N LEU A 74 -7.24 15.46 5.42
CA LEU A 74 -6.57 16.73 5.66
C LEU A 74 -7.32 17.90 4.96
N VAL A 75 -7.65 17.75 3.68
CA VAL A 75 -8.38 18.77 2.92
C VAL A 75 -9.75 19.05 3.57
N ARG A 76 -10.48 18.02 3.98
CA ARG A 76 -11.77 18.18 4.69
C ARG A 76 -11.58 18.94 6.01
N TYR A 77 -10.57 18.57 6.80
CA TYR A 77 -10.26 19.24 8.06
C TYR A 77 -9.97 20.73 7.86
N LEU A 78 -9.13 21.06 6.87
CA LEU A 78 -8.71 22.43 6.57
C LEU A 78 -9.87 23.30 6.07
N VAL A 79 -10.73 22.76 5.22
CA VAL A 79 -11.93 23.45 4.71
C VAL A 79 -12.90 23.75 5.85
N ILE A 80 -13.18 22.79 6.74
CA ILE A 80 -14.11 23.00 7.86
C ILE A 80 -13.57 24.01 8.86
N LYS A 81 -12.28 23.94 9.18
CA LYS A 81 -11.65 24.88 10.12
C LYS A 81 -11.45 26.29 9.51
N HIS A 82 -11.81 26.50 8.24
CA HIS A 82 -11.67 27.78 7.52
C HIS A 82 -10.25 28.35 7.59
N VAL A 83 -9.24 27.49 7.76
CA VAL A 83 -7.84 27.93 7.94
C VAL A 83 -7.23 28.39 6.61
N LEU A 84 -7.80 27.96 5.48
CA LEU A 84 -7.21 28.15 4.15
C LEU A 84 -8.23 28.62 3.11
N ASN A 85 -7.69 29.24 2.07
CA ASN A 85 -8.42 29.94 1.01
C ASN A 85 -9.35 29.03 0.20
N TYR A 86 -10.40 29.59 -0.43
CA TYR A 86 -11.40 28.86 -1.24
C TYR A 86 -10.79 28.00 -2.37
N ARG A 87 -9.53 28.30 -2.77
CA ARG A 87 -8.77 27.56 -3.77
C ARG A 87 -8.59 26.07 -3.43
N ILE A 88 -8.51 25.72 -2.14
CA ILE A 88 -8.34 24.31 -1.71
C ILE A 88 -9.60 23.48 -1.95
N ALA A 89 -10.78 24.11 -1.97
CA ALA A 89 -12.02 23.43 -2.30
C ALA A 89 -12.18 23.16 -3.81
N GLN A 90 -11.33 23.76 -4.66
CA GLN A 90 -11.44 23.61 -6.11
C GLN A 90 -10.95 22.24 -6.59
N PRO A 91 -11.60 21.64 -7.60
CA PRO A 91 -11.22 20.32 -8.12
C PRO A 91 -9.80 20.29 -8.69
N ARG A 92 -9.32 21.40 -9.26
CA ARG A 92 -7.94 21.52 -9.76
C ARG A 92 -6.89 21.23 -8.69
N PHE A 93 -7.12 21.72 -7.46
CA PHE A 93 -6.22 21.46 -6.35
C PHE A 93 -6.20 19.97 -5.98
N GLY A 94 -7.38 19.33 -5.99
CA GLY A 94 -7.49 17.88 -5.77
C GLY A 94 -6.71 17.06 -6.81
N PHE A 95 -6.83 17.39 -8.10
CA PHE A 95 -6.04 16.72 -9.15
C PHE A 95 -4.54 16.93 -8.98
N ILE A 96 -4.09 18.14 -8.65
CA ILE A 96 -2.67 18.41 -8.39
C ILE A 96 -2.16 17.53 -7.25
N LEU A 97 -2.90 17.44 -6.14
CA LEU A 97 -2.56 16.55 -5.03
C LEU A 97 -2.50 15.08 -5.45
N THR A 98 -3.47 14.63 -6.26
CA THR A 98 -3.48 13.26 -6.81
C THR A 98 -2.24 12.97 -7.65
N PHE A 99 -1.87 13.88 -8.56
CA PHE A 99 -0.66 13.73 -9.37
C PHE A 99 0.61 13.71 -8.52
N ILE A 100 0.74 14.62 -7.55
CA ILE A 100 1.91 14.65 -6.66
C ILE A 100 2.04 13.33 -5.89
N SER A 101 0.93 12.84 -5.32
CA SER A 101 0.91 11.56 -4.59
C SER A 101 1.29 10.38 -5.50
N PHE A 102 0.79 10.38 -6.74
CA PHE A 102 1.09 9.35 -7.73
C PHE A 102 2.57 9.35 -8.12
N PHE A 103 3.15 10.50 -8.46
CA PHE A 103 4.55 10.61 -8.84
C PHE A 103 5.49 10.27 -7.69
N LEU A 104 5.17 10.69 -6.46
CA LEU A 104 5.96 10.34 -5.29
C LEU A 104 5.91 8.83 -5.03
N SER A 105 4.73 8.21 -5.15
CA SER A 105 4.58 6.76 -4.99
C SER A 105 5.30 5.98 -6.09
N CYS A 106 5.22 6.46 -7.33
CA CYS A 106 5.94 5.89 -8.46
C CYS A 106 7.46 5.95 -8.25
N PHE A 107 7.99 7.07 -7.75
CA PHE A 107 9.41 7.21 -7.44
C PHE A 107 9.89 6.12 -6.47
N PHE A 108 9.18 5.91 -5.36
CA PHE A 108 9.54 4.85 -4.42
C PHE A 108 9.34 3.44 -4.99
N SER A 109 8.31 3.22 -5.81
CA SER A 109 8.12 1.94 -6.52
C SER A 109 9.26 1.63 -7.48
N VAL A 110 9.82 2.63 -8.16
CA VAL A 110 10.98 2.45 -9.04
C VAL A 110 12.20 2.03 -8.23
N LEU A 111 12.42 2.65 -7.06
CA LEU A 111 13.49 2.26 -6.15
C LEU A 111 13.30 0.81 -5.66
N PHE A 112 12.06 0.40 -5.36
CA PHE A 112 11.72 -0.98 -5.01
C PHE A 112 12.00 -1.96 -6.16
N TYR A 113 11.56 -1.62 -7.37
CA TYR A 113 11.79 -2.44 -8.55
C TYR A 113 13.29 -2.62 -8.82
N SER A 114 14.09 -1.55 -8.71
CA SER A 114 15.54 -1.57 -8.95
C SER A 114 16.35 -2.28 -7.87
N GLN A 115 15.73 -2.77 -6.81
CA GLN A 115 16.41 -3.50 -5.75
C GLN A 115 16.87 -4.88 -6.21
N PHE A 116 16.12 -5.50 -7.12
CA PHE A 116 16.31 -6.88 -7.52
C PHE A 116 16.40 -7.02 -9.03
N HIS A 117 17.05 -8.10 -9.46
CA HIS A 117 17.09 -8.58 -10.82
C HIS A 117 16.88 -10.09 -10.83
N PHE A 118 16.53 -10.64 -11.98
CA PHE A 118 16.37 -12.08 -12.14
C PHE A 118 17.49 -12.63 -13.01
N ASP A 119 18.25 -13.58 -12.49
CA ASP A 119 19.22 -14.38 -13.24
C ASP A 119 18.95 -15.87 -13.02
N GLN A 120 19.54 -16.69 -13.88
CA GLN A 120 19.41 -18.14 -13.79
C GLN A 120 20.16 -18.68 -12.57
N ILE A 121 19.44 -19.35 -11.68
CA ILE A 121 19.99 -19.96 -10.45
C ILE A 121 20.16 -21.47 -10.56
N SER A 122 19.33 -22.13 -11.37
CA SER A 122 19.34 -23.58 -11.54
C SER A 122 18.69 -23.98 -12.87
N THR A 123 18.64 -25.29 -13.11
CA THR A 123 17.95 -25.90 -14.25
C THR A 123 16.88 -26.85 -13.74
N TRP A 124 15.67 -26.66 -14.24
CA TRP A 124 14.53 -27.53 -13.97
C TRP A 124 14.58 -28.73 -14.90
N HIS A 125 14.30 -29.90 -14.35
CA HIS A 125 14.14 -31.16 -15.08
C HIS A 125 12.80 -31.79 -14.71
N PRO A 126 12.05 -32.33 -15.69
CA PRO A 126 10.78 -32.99 -15.42
C PRO A 126 10.99 -34.25 -14.59
N ASN A 127 10.06 -34.51 -13.66
CA ASN A 127 10.03 -35.79 -12.96
C ASN A 127 9.80 -36.92 -13.99
N PRO A 128 10.49 -38.08 -13.89
CA PRO A 128 10.28 -39.23 -14.78
C PRO A 128 8.83 -39.72 -14.89
N SER A 129 7.98 -39.34 -13.93
CA SER A 129 6.54 -39.68 -13.90
C SER A 129 5.69 -38.84 -14.88
N CYS A 130 6.21 -37.73 -15.41
CA CYS A 130 5.48 -36.83 -16.28
C CYS A 130 5.49 -37.34 -17.74
N THR A 131 4.31 -37.68 -18.30
CA THR A 131 4.21 -38.27 -19.64
C THR A 131 4.35 -37.29 -20.80
N GLU A 132 4.32 -35.98 -20.53
CA GLU A 132 4.35 -34.93 -21.56
C GLU A 132 5.77 -34.50 -21.98
N TYR A 133 6.79 -34.79 -21.17
CA TYR A 133 8.16 -34.32 -21.38
C TYR A 133 9.16 -35.47 -21.34
N SER A 134 10.23 -35.40 -22.16
CA SER A 134 11.33 -36.36 -22.09
C SER A 134 12.21 -36.09 -20.87
N SER A 135 12.82 -37.13 -20.31
CA SER A 135 13.74 -37.02 -19.16
C SER A 135 15.01 -36.21 -19.43
N GLU A 136 15.31 -35.93 -20.71
CA GLU A 136 16.46 -35.11 -21.14
C GLU A 136 16.08 -33.64 -21.37
N TRP A 137 14.78 -33.30 -21.32
CA TRP A 137 14.34 -31.92 -21.42
C TRP A 137 14.76 -31.12 -20.18
N SER A 138 15.17 -29.87 -20.37
CA SER A 138 15.57 -29.00 -19.28
C SER A 138 15.24 -27.55 -19.59
N GLU A 139 14.82 -26.81 -18.57
CA GLU A 139 14.48 -25.39 -18.66
C GLU A 139 15.25 -24.58 -17.60
N PRO A 140 15.66 -23.34 -17.89
CA PRO A 140 16.33 -22.50 -16.89
C PRO A 140 15.36 -22.02 -15.83
N VAL A 141 15.77 -22.09 -14.56
CA VAL A 141 15.05 -21.53 -13.42
C VAL A 141 15.65 -20.19 -13.07
N TYR A 142 14.80 -19.16 -13.04
CA TYR A 142 15.20 -17.79 -12.72
C TYR A 142 14.91 -17.50 -11.26
N GLY A 143 15.94 -17.05 -10.54
CA GLY A 143 15.85 -16.65 -9.13
C GLY A 143 15.96 -15.14 -8.98
N GLN A 144 15.36 -14.62 -7.92
CA GLN A 144 15.48 -13.21 -7.56
C GLN A 144 16.80 -12.96 -6.84
N LEU A 145 17.60 -12.03 -7.35
CA LEU A 145 18.91 -11.66 -6.82
C LEU A 145 18.96 -10.16 -6.53
N CYS A 146 19.65 -9.78 -5.45
CA CYS A 146 19.84 -8.37 -5.10
C CYS A 146 20.78 -7.71 -6.11
N ASN A 147 20.46 -6.46 -6.50
CA ASN A 147 21.37 -5.69 -7.34
C ASN A 147 22.66 -5.36 -6.57
N LYS A 148 23.80 -5.36 -7.28
CA LYS A 148 25.13 -5.11 -6.67
C LYS A 148 25.20 -3.83 -5.83
N LEU A 149 24.50 -2.77 -6.25
CA LEU A 149 24.40 -1.51 -5.50
C LEU A 149 23.72 -1.68 -4.14
N TYR A 150 22.72 -2.57 -4.08
CA TYR A 150 21.94 -2.85 -2.89
C TYR A 150 22.64 -3.84 -1.96
N GLU A 151 23.52 -4.70 -2.49
CA GLU A 151 24.38 -5.60 -1.70
C GLU A 151 25.62 -4.90 -1.11
N MET A 152 25.96 -3.69 -1.58
CA MET A 152 27.10 -2.95 -1.04
C MET A 152 26.94 -2.71 0.46
N GLN A 153 28.05 -2.84 1.20
CA GLN A 153 28.11 -2.56 2.64
C GLN A 153 27.05 -3.36 3.42
N GLU A 154 27.07 -4.69 3.28
CA GLU A 154 26.19 -5.62 4.01
C GLU A 154 24.68 -5.33 3.82
N GLY A 155 24.28 -4.89 2.63
CA GLY A 155 22.86 -4.65 2.35
C GLY A 155 22.31 -3.34 2.91
N LEU A 156 23.15 -2.37 3.30
CA LEU A 156 22.70 -1.15 3.98
C LEU A 156 21.63 -0.37 3.19
N PHE A 157 21.77 -0.26 1.88
CA PHE A 157 20.82 0.47 1.04
C PHE A 157 19.46 -0.25 0.96
N HIS A 158 19.49 -1.58 0.83
CA HIS A 158 18.29 -2.42 0.90
C HIS A 158 17.54 -2.24 2.23
N ARG A 159 18.27 -2.27 3.36
CA ARG A 159 17.69 -2.09 4.70
C ARG A 159 17.04 -0.71 4.89
N ILE A 160 17.72 0.35 4.45
CA ILE A 160 17.17 1.72 4.51
C ILE A 160 15.87 1.79 3.70
N GLN A 161 15.87 1.22 2.49
CA GLN A 161 14.69 1.26 1.63
C GLN A 161 13.50 0.52 2.25
N LEU A 162 13.71 -0.66 2.83
CA LEU A 162 12.67 -1.40 3.56
C LEU A 162 12.11 -0.62 4.76
N VAL A 163 12.97 0.03 5.54
CA VAL A 163 12.54 0.86 6.68
C VAL A 163 11.75 2.08 6.20
N VAL A 164 12.20 2.74 5.13
CA VAL A 164 11.49 3.87 4.52
C VAL A 164 10.12 3.42 4.02
N GLU A 165 10.03 2.26 3.38
CA GLU A 165 8.79 1.66 2.92
C GLU A 165 7.82 1.38 4.07
N ALA A 166 8.30 0.74 5.13
CA ALA A 166 7.51 0.41 6.31
C ALA A 166 6.97 1.68 6.98
N VAL A 167 7.83 2.69 7.18
CA VAL A 167 7.47 3.91 7.91
C VAL A 167 6.60 4.82 7.05
N ILE A 168 7.05 5.20 5.85
CA ILE A 168 6.37 6.18 4.99
C ILE A 168 5.17 5.55 4.28
N GLY A 169 5.28 4.29 3.86
CA GLY A 169 4.22 3.62 3.12
C GLY A 169 3.06 3.13 4.00
N LYS A 170 3.36 2.65 5.21
CA LYS A 170 2.37 1.96 6.07
C LYS A 170 2.13 2.67 7.40
N LEU A 171 3.17 2.87 8.21
CA LEU A 171 3.01 3.36 9.60
C LEU A 171 2.49 4.81 9.68
N ILE A 172 3.01 5.72 8.85
CA ILE A 172 2.60 7.13 8.89
C ILE A 172 1.13 7.30 8.46
N PRO A 173 0.69 6.79 7.30
CA PRO A 173 -0.73 6.83 6.93
C PRO A 173 -1.64 6.17 7.98
N CYS A 174 -1.19 5.07 8.58
CA CYS A 174 -1.93 4.35 9.63
C CYS A 174 -2.24 5.22 10.85
N VAL A 175 -1.31 6.08 11.29
CA VAL A 175 -1.53 6.93 12.47
C VAL A 175 -2.21 8.24 12.07
N LEU A 176 -1.86 8.82 10.92
CA LEU A 176 -2.41 10.10 10.48
C LEU A 176 -3.90 10.04 10.13
N LEU A 177 -4.36 8.97 9.48
CA LEU A 177 -5.76 8.82 9.06
C LEU A 177 -6.73 8.89 10.25
N PRO A 178 -6.56 8.12 11.34
CA PRO A 178 -7.38 8.22 12.54
C PRO A 178 -7.30 9.58 13.22
N ILE A 179 -6.10 10.16 13.33
CA ILE A 179 -5.90 11.46 14.00
C ILE A 179 -6.66 12.57 13.24
N LEU A 180 -6.46 12.66 11.93
CA LEU A 180 -7.13 13.68 11.10
C LEU A 180 -8.65 13.49 11.09
N THR A 181 -9.11 12.25 11.03
CA THR A 181 -10.54 11.93 11.07
C THR A 181 -11.15 12.29 12.44
N GLY A 182 -10.47 11.97 13.53
CA GLY A 182 -10.87 12.37 14.88
C GLY A 182 -10.91 13.89 15.06
N LEU A 183 -9.89 14.60 14.59
CA LEU A 183 -9.82 16.07 14.62
C LEU A 183 -10.94 16.72 13.81
N LEU A 184 -11.23 16.20 12.61
CA LEU A 184 -12.34 16.62 11.76
C LEU A 184 -13.67 16.52 12.50
N ILE A 185 -13.92 15.37 13.12
CA ILE A 185 -15.12 15.11 13.89
C ILE A 185 -15.21 16.07 15.08
N CYS A 186 -14.15 16.21 15.87
CA CYS A 186 -14.13 17.13 17.01
C CYS A 186 -14.49 18.56 16.60
N ASN A 187 -13.97 19.04 15.47
CA ASN A 187 -14.31 20.37 14.96
C ASN A 187 -15.75 20.48 14.50
N LEU A 188 -16.29 19.47 13.80
CA LEU A 188 -17.71 19.44 13.44
C LEU A 188 -18.62 19.50 14.66
N LYS A 189 -18.24 18.79 15.73
CA LYS A 189 -18.96 18.80 17.02
C LYS A 189 -18.92 20.16 17.69
N THR A 190 -17.75 20.81 17.72
CA THR A 190 -17.56 22.15 18.30
C THR A 190 -18.29 23.23 17.50
N PHE A 191 -18.22 23.22 16.18
CA PHE A 191 -18.95 24.16 15.31
C PHE A 191 -20.46 24.06 15.54
N ASN A 192 -20.95 22.82 15.59
CA ASN A 192 -22.33 22.51 15.91
C ASN A 192 -22.73 23.00 17.32
N LYS A 193 -21.87 22.84 18.32
CA LYS A 193 -22.11 23.32 19.69
C LYS A 193 -22.18 24.85 19.75
N ASN A 194 -21.35 25.55 18.98
CA ASN A 194 -21.27 27.02 18.97
C ASN A 194 -22.43 27.68 18.19
N ILE A 195 -23.00 27.01 17.17
CA ILE A 195 -24.19 27.48 16.44
C ILE A 195 -25.49 27.14 17.17
N GLY A 196 -25.48 26.12 18.04
CA GLY A 196 -26.66 25.62 18.76
C GLY A 196 -27.05 26.39 20.02
N THR A 197 -26.73 27.68 20.13
CA THR A 197 -27.09 28.48 21.32
C THR A 197 -28.55 28.91 21.39
N GLU A 198 -29.38 28.72 20.36
CA GLU A 198 -30.77 29.23 20.41
C GLU A 198 -31.91 28.22 20.18
N VAL A 199 -31.68 26.98 19.73
CA VAL A 199 -32.80 26.11 19.32
C VAL A 199 -32.58 24.64 19.71
N PHE A 200 -33.38 24.18 20.71
CA PHE A 200 -33.71 22.81 21.14
C PHE A 200 -32.70 22.00 21.99
N ALA A 201 -33.06 21.80 23.27
CA ALA A 201 -32.39 20.91 24.22
C ALA A 201 -32.44 19.41 23.83
N ASP A 202 -33.46 19.01 23.08
CA ASP A 202 -33.61 17.62 22.59
C ASP A 202 -32.52 17.27 21.55
N VAL A 203 -32.16 18.22 20.68
CA VAL A 203 -31.06 18.10 19.72
C VAL A 203 -29.71 17.95 20.44
N ARG A 204 -29.56 18.50 21.65
CA ARG A 204 -28.33 18.40 22.44
C ARG A 204 -28.06 16.97 22.90
N HIS A 205 -29.09 16.24 23.35
CA HIS A 205 -28.95 14.86 23.81
C HIS A 205 -28.64 13.91 22.64
N ILE A 206 -29.33 14.10 21.50
CA ILE A 206 -29.06 13.38 20.25
C ILE A 206 -27.62 13.62 19.78
N ARG A 207 -27.15 14.87 19.84
CA ARG A 207 -25.81 15.26 19.38
C ARG A 207 -24.70 14.77 20.32
N ALA A 208 -24.93 14.76 21.64
CA ALA A 208 -24.00 14.19 22.64
C ALA A 208 -23.84 12.68 22.49
N HIS A 209 -24.91 11.97 22.13
CA HIS A 209 -24.86 10.55 21.80
C HIS A 209 -24.23 10.29 20.42
N GLN A 210 -24.41 11.18 19.43
CA GLN A 210 -23.74 11.10 18.11
C GLN A 210 -22.22 11.30 18.21
N ASN A 211 -21.72 12.42 18.76
CA ASN A 211 -20.92 12.30 19.98
C ASN A 211 -20.04 11.06 20.17
N GLU A 212 -20.43 10.31 21.19
CA GLU A 212 -19.84 9.06 21.65
C GLU A 212 -19.76 8.03 20.53
N ARG A 213 -20.81 7.87 19.72
CA ARG A 213 -20.83 6.91 18.60
C ARG A 213 -19.73 7.19 17.57
N ILE A 214 -19.55 8.44 17.17
CA ILE A 214 -18.53 8.79 16.19
C ILE A 214 -17.12 8.58 16.78
N THR A 215 -16.92 8.91 18.07
CA THR A 215 -15.64 8.64 18.75
C THR A 215 -15.35 7.13 18.78
N SER A 216 -16.37 6.32 19.07
CA SER A 216 -16.29 4.85 19.02
C SER A 216 -15.93 4.34 17.61
N VAL A 217 -16.53 4.92 16.56
CA VAL A 217 -16.21 4.58 15.17
C VAL A 217 -14.77 4.94 14.80
N VAL A 218 -14.24 6.10 15.20
CA VAL A 218 -12.84 6.48 14.92
C VAL A 218 -11.88 5.52 15.62
N ILE A 219 -12.17 5.17 16.87
CA ILE A 219 -11.37 4.19 17.63
C ILE A 219 -11.42 2.83 16.93
N PHE A 220 -12.59 2.39 16.47
CA PHE A 220 -12.72 1.13 15.74
C PHE A 220 -11.92 1.14 14.43
N ILE A 221 -12.04 2.19 13.61
CA ILE A 221 -11.25 2.34 12.38
C ILE A 221 -9.75 2.34 12.69
N ALA A 222 -9.32 3.06 13.73
CA ALA A 222 -7.93 3.09 14.15
C ALA A 222 -7.43 1.69 14.54
N ILE A 223 -8.21 0.96 15.35
CA ILE A 223 -7.86 -0.39 15.80
C ILE A 223 -7.79 -1.34 14.60
N THR A 224 -8.80 -1.34 13.71
CA THR A 224 -8.80 -2.21 12.52
C THR A 224 -7.61 -1.91 11.61
N TYR A 225 -7.32 -0.64 11.36
CA TYR A 225 -6.21 -0.24 10.49
C TYR A 225 -4.83 -0.56 11.12
N ILE A 226 -4.70 -0.42 12.44
CA ILE A 226 -3.52 -0.90 13.18
C ILE A 226 -3.39 -2.41 13.04
N ILE A 227 -4.46 -3.17 13.24
CA ILE A 227 -4.42 -4.64 13.14
C ILE A 227 -4.02 -5.10 11.73
N THR A 228 -4.44 -4.38 10.67
CA THR A 228 -4.12 -4.78 9.29
C THR A 228 -2.73 -4.32 8.83
N GLU A 229 -2.32 -3.09 9.14
CA GLU A 229 -1.09 -2.49 8.57
C GLU A 229 0.13 -2.59 9.50
N LEU A 230 -0.06 -2.64 10.82
CA LEU A 230 1.05 -2.75 11.77
C LEU A 230 1.84 -4.07 11.61
N PRO A 231 1.20 -5.26 11.47
CA PRO A 231 1.94 -6.50 11.29
C PRO A 231 2.79 -6.47 10.01
N LEU A 232 2.23 -5.95 8.91
CA LEU A 232 2.94 -5.78 7.64
C LEU A 232 4.12 -4.79 7.76
N GLY A 233 3.98 -3.72 8.55
CA GLY A 233 5.08 -2.80 8.83
C GLY A 233 6.18 -3.44 9.68
N ILE A 234 5.81 -4.21 10.70
CA ILE A 234 6.76 -4.94 11.57
C ILE A 234 7.55 -5.97 10.75
N VAL A 235 6.87 -6.71 9.86
CA VAL A 235 7.49 -7.68 8.95
C VAL A 235 8.64 -7.05 8.16
N TYR A 236 8.43 -5.89 7.55
CA TYR A 236 9.49 -5.20 6.81
C TYR A 236 10.65 -4.74 7.69
N ILE A 237 10.38 -4.32 8.93
CA ILE A 237 11.44 -3.90 9.87
C ILE A 237 12.25 -5.11 10.32
N VAL A 238 11.60 -6.24 10.60
CA VAL A 238 12.26 -7.49 10.98
C VAL A 238 13.16 -7.97 9.85
N ASP A 239 12.67 -7.95 8.61
CA ASP A 239 13.45 -8.29 7.41
C ASP A 239 14.66 -7.36 7.25
N ALA A 240 14.47 -6.05 7.45
CA ALA A 240 15.57 -5.10 7.44
C ALA A 240 16.60 -5.31 8.56
N ILE A 241 16.24 -5.93 9.69
CA ILE A 241 17.18 -6.22 10.80
C ILE A 241 17.90 -7.55 10.57
N TRP A 242 17.18 -8.56 10.08
CA TRP A 242 17.65 -9.94 9.90
C TRP A 242 18.09 -10.29 8.48
N HIS A 243 18.50 -9.29 7.71
CA HIS A 243 18.95 -9.41 6.31
C HIS A 243 20.03 -10.49 6.07
N ASN A 244 20.76 -10.92 7.10
CA ASN A 244 21.90 -11.84 6.99
C ASN A 244 21.56 -13.32 7.24
N ASP A 245 20.31 -13.66 7.56
CA ASP A 245 19.90 -15.04 7.87
C ASP A 245 19.11 -15.65 6.70
N SER A 246 19.76 -16.52 5.93
CA SER A 246 19.26 -17.07 4.67
C SER A 246 17.94 -17.86 4.81
N ASN A 247 17.60 -18.32 6.00
CA ASN A 247 16.36 -19.07 6.26
C ASN A 247 15.12 -18.17 6.42
N LEU A 248 15.28 -16.89 6.79
CA LEU A 248 14.16 -15.95 6.97
C LEU A 248 13.71 -15.30 5.67
N GLN A 249 14.62 -15.10 4.71
CA GLN A 249 14.31 -14.54 3.39
C GLN A 249 13.31 -15.41 2.60
N TRP A 250 13.42 -16.75 2.69
CA TRP A 250 12.47 -17.69 2.07
C TRP A 250 11.07 -17.64 2.69
N ILE A 251 10.96 -17.41 4.00
CA ILE A 251 9.67 -17.30 4.70
C ILE A 251 8.93 -16.02 4.24
N PHE A 252 9.66 -14.95 3.91
CA PHE A 252 9.05 -13.72 3.40
C PHE A 252 8.64 -13.80 1.92
N PHE A 253 9.30 -14.64 1.13
CA PHE A 253 8.87 -14.96 -0.23
C PHE A 253 7.45 -15.55 -0.26
N LEU A 254 7.09 -16.36 0.75
CA LEU A 254 5.75 -16.94 0.94
C LEU A 254 4.69 -15.99 1.54
N ILE A 255 5.11 -14.86 2.13
CA ILE A 255 4.18 -13.88 2.74
C ILE A 255 3.79 -12.79 1.74
N TYR A 256 4.58 -12.61 0.66
CA TYR A 256 4.36 -11.64 -0.40
C TYR A 256 3.77 -12.22 -1.69
N GLU A 257 3.57 -13.54 -1.74
CA GLU A 257 2.67 -14.23 -2.66
C GLU A 257 1.21 -14.08 -2.17
#